data_AF-A0A955P899-F1
#
_entry.id   AF-A0A955P899-F1
#
_cell.length_a   1.000
_cell.length_b   1.000
_cell.length_c   1.000
_cell.angle_alpha   90.00
_cell.angle_beta   90.00
_cell.angle_gamma   90.00
#
_symmetry.space_group_name_H-M   'P 1'
#
loop_
_entity.id
_entity.type
_entity.pdbx_description
1 polymer ?
#
loop_
_entity_poly.entity_id
_entity_poly.type
_entity_poly.pdbx_seq_one_letter_code
_entity_poly.pdbx_strand_id
1 'polypeptide(L)' 'LITNFHLPKSTLLMMISAFMGNELRIRSYQEAVAQRYRFYSYGDAMLIL' A
#
# COMPACT_ATOMS: atom_id res chain seq x y z
N LEU A 1 -1.45 2.60 11.36
CA LEU A 1 -1.91 3.49 10.27
C LEU A 1 -2.95 2.77 9.42
N ILE A 2 -4.13 3.35 9.21
CA ILE A 2 -5.14 2.85 8.26
C ILE A 2 -5.09 3.75 7.02
N THR A 3 -4.93 3.18 5.83
CA THR A 3 -4.84 3.92 4.56
C THR A 3 -5.21 3.04 3.37
N ASN A 4 -5.39 3.61 2.18
CA ASN A 4 -5.68 2.84 0.96
C ASN A 4 -4.39 2.35 0.29
N PHE A 5 -4.53 1.46 -0.72
CA PHE A 5 -3.44 1.14 -1.64
C PHE A 5 -3.22 2.26 -2.66
N HIS A 6 -2.11 3.01 -2.53
CA HIS A 6 -1.76 4.13 -3.40
C HIS A 6 -0.93 3.72 -4.61
N LEU A 7 -1.08 4.44 -5.72
CA LEU A 7 -0.33 4.21 -6.96
C LEU A 7 1.18 4.51 -6.82
N PRO A 8 2.03 3.90 -7.69
CA PRO A 8 3.45 4.22 -7.78
C PRO A 8 3.71 5.72 -7.93
N LYS A 9 4.83 6.19 -7.37
CA LYS A 9 5.31 7.59 -7.47
C LYS A 9 4.38 8.64 -6.83
N SER A 10 3.56 8.25 -5.86
CA SER A 10 2.79 9.19 -5.03
C SER A 10 3.51 9.54 -3.72
N THR A 11 3.25 10.73 -3.19
CA THR A 11 3.75 11.15 -1.87
C THR A 11 3.20 10.27 -0.75
N LEU A 12 1.97 9.78 -0.88
CA LEU A 12 1.35 8.82 0.06
C LEU A 12 2.06 7.47 0.07
N LEU A 13 2.52 6.99 -1.09
CA LEU A 13 3.35 5.78 -1.14
C LEU A 13 4.69 5.97 -0.44
N MET A 14 5.28 7.17 -0.53
CA MET A 14 6.49 7.51 0.21
C MET A 14 6.24 7.54 1.72
N MET A 15 5.10 8.10 2.16
CA MET A 15 4.68 8.06 3.56
C MET A 15 4.52 6.62 4.07
N ILE A 16 3.81 5.75 3.33
CA ILE A 16 3.69 4.33 3.67
C ILE A 16 5.06 3.66 3.79
N SER A 17 5.98 3.96 2.86
CA SER A 17 7.35 3.43 2.88
C SER A 17 8.11 3.82 4.16
N ALA A 18 7.86 5.02 4.70
CA ALA A 18 8.45 5.47 5.96
C ALA A 18 7.86 4.76 7.18
N PHE A 19 6.58 4.38 7.15
CA PHE A 19 5.93 3.65 8.25
C PHE A 19 6.28 2.15 8.30
N MET A 20 6.29 1.48 7.15
CA MET A 20 6.42 0.01 7.11
C MET A 20 7.74 -0.49 6.51
N GLY A 21 8.59 0.41 6.00
CA GLY A 21 9.80 0.07 5.27
C GLY A 21 9.53 -0.33 3.81
N ASN A 22 10.57 -0.24 2.97
CA ASN A 22 10.42 -0.48 1.53
C ASN A 22 10.23 -1.96 1.16
N GLU A 23 10.89 -2.87 1.86
CA GLU A 23 10.78 -4.32 1.58
C GLU A 23 9.38 -4.85 1.86
N LEU A 24 8.83 -4.52 3.04
CA LEU A 24 7.49 -4.95 3.42
C LEU A 24 6.45 -4.33 2.50
N ARG A 25 6.60 -3.04 2.14
CA ARG A 25 5.75 -2.39 1.15
C ARG A 25 5.72 -3.14 -0.18
N ILE A 26 6.88 -3.52 -0.73
CA ILE A 26 6.96 -4.23 -2.02
C ILE A 26 6.22 -5.58 -1.92
N ARG A 27 6.49 -6.37 -0.87
CA ARG A 27 5.84 -7.66 -0.67
C ARG A 27 4.31 -7.53 -0.50
N SER A 28 3.85 -6.60 0.34
CA SER A 28 2.42 -6.36 0.56
C SER A 28 1.70 -5.91 -0.71
N TYR A 29 2.34 -5.07 -1.55
CA TYR A 29 1.76 -4.65 -2.82
C TYR A 29 1.72 -5.78 -3.86
N GLN A 30 2.73 -6.65 -3.90
CA GLN A 30 2.73 -7.83 -4.76
C GLN A 30 1.60 -8.80 -4.38
N GLU A 31 1.43 -9.06 -3.07
CA GLU A 31 0.34 -9.89 -2.56
C GLU A 31 -1.03 -9.28 -2.89
N ALA A 32 -1.20 -7.98 -2.69
CA ALA A 32 -2.45 -7.28 -3.01
C ALA A 32 -2.81 -7.39 -4.50
N VAL A 33 -1.83 -7.34 -5.41
CA VAL A 33 -2.05 -7.56 -6.84
C VAL A 33 -2.42 -9.02 -7.12
N ALA A 34 -1.70 -9.99 -6.54
CA ALA A 34 -1.97 -11.41 -6.71
C ALA A 34 -3.39 -11.79 -6.26
N GLN A 35 -3.83 -11.21 -5.15
CA GLN A 35 -5.16 -11.38 -4.55
C GLN A 35 -6.24 -10.47 -5.16
N ARG A 36 -5.89 -9.68 -6.19
CA ARG A 36 -6.80 -8.77 -6.91
C ARG A 36 -7.52 -7.74 -6.02
N TYR A 37 -6.80 -7.17 -5.06
CA TYR A 37 -7.28 -6.04 -4.28
C TYR A 37 -7.56 -4.85 -5.21
N ARG A 38 -8.53 -4.03 -4.82
CA ARG A 38 -8.85 -2.78 -5.50
C ARG A 38 -7.95 -1.69 -4.95
N PHE A 39 -7.34 -0.90 -5.85
CA PHE A 39 -6.42 0.17 -5.48
C PHE A 39 -7.14 1.53 -5.53
N TYR A 40 -6.44 2.56 -5.03
CA TYR A 40 -6.83 3.97 -5.10
C TYR A 40 -7.97 4.39 -4.15
N SER A 41 -8.64 5.50 -4.43
CA SER A 41 -9.52 6.21 -3.48
C SER A 41 -10.71 5.39 -2.99
N TYR A 42 -11.26 4.52 -3.83
CA TYR A 42 -12.42 3.65 -3.50
C TYR A 42 -12.05 2.17 -3.45
N GLY A 43 -10.74 1.90 -3.34
CA GLY A 43 -10.20 0.57 -3.24
C GLY A 43 -10.32 -0.02 -1.84
N ASP A 44 -9.59 -1.09 -1.63
CA ASP A 44 -9.45 -1.72 -0.33
C ASP A 44 -8.41 -0.98 0.52
N ALA A 45 -8.42 -1.27 1.82
CA ALA A 45 -7.57 -0.62 2.81
C ALA A 45 -6.43 -1.54 3.27
N MET A 46 -5.36 -0.90 3.73
CA MET A 46 -4.22 -1.49 4.41
C MET A 46 -4.18 -0.98 5.85
N LEU A 47 -3.95 -1.89 6.79
CA LEU A 47 -3.65 -1.59 8.18
C LEU A 47 -2.18 -1.92 8.47
N ILE A 48 -1.42 -0.91 8.93
CA ILE A 48 -0.03 -1.04 9.35
C ILE A 48 -0.01 -0.92 10.89
N LEU A 49 0.56 -1.91 11.58
CA LEU A 49 0.67 -1.99 13.04
C LEU A 49 2.14 -1.93 13.48
#